data_AF-A0A350EWR4-F1
#
_entry.id   AF-A0A350EWR4-F1
#
_cell.length_a   1.000
_cell.length_b   1.000
_cell.length_c   1.000
_cell.angle_alpha   90.00
_cell.angle_beta   90.00
_cell.angle_gamma   90.00
#
_symmetry.space_group_name_H-M   'P 1'
#
loop_
_entity.id
_entity.type
_entity.pdbx_description
1 polymer ?
#
loop_
_entity_poly.entity_id
_entity_poly.type
_entity_poly.pdbx_seq_one_letter_code
_entity_poly.pdbx_strand_id
1 'polypeptide(L)'
;MKSILLGLGVMLLGLNLMIRPLAAAEPEFLFEGGLLDGGSPATGTYDMIFALFNSEAGGAPHGFFTNSSVQVSNGNYELLLQFPAASLNFTNVWIEVLARTNGSPDLYTRLSPRSFLAAVPYSVRAALADGVNPGSIGTSELQPGAVTTDRLAAGAVTLEKLNTAGAAEGQTIVRRGSGLDWESLSFWSLTGNAGTVPGTSYIGTSDNQPLEFRANNQRVLLITPDPFGPNIIAGAPDNVVSPGRIGSTISGGLGNVVGGSVATISGGQGNAAAGLAALGKLIPAAVS
;
A
#
# COMPACT_ATOMS: atom_id res chain seq x y z
N MET A 1 15.17 -69.42 37.90
CA MET A 1 16.07 -68.37 37.37
C MET A 1 15.94 -68.32 35.86
N LYS A 2 15.22 -67.33 35.34
CA LYS A 2 15.24 -66.83 33.95
C LYS A 2 14.48 -65.50 33.96
N SER A 3 15.24 -64.42 33.92
CA SER A 3 14.81 -63.01 33.95
C SER A 3 14.26 -62.59 32.59
N ILE A 4 13.06 -62.01 32.56
CA ILE A 4 12.49 -61.35 31.37
C ILE A 4 12.45 -59.84 31.66
N LEU A 5 13.13 -59.08 30.82
CA LEU A 5 13.27 -57.63 30.88
C LEU A 5 11.93 -56.92 30.62
N LEU A 6 11.72 -55.83 31.38
CA LEU A 6 10.62 -54.88 31.28
C LEU A 6 10.93 -53.85 30.19
N GLY A 7 10.21 -53.91 29.06
CA GLY A 7 10.27 -52.89 28.00
C GLY A 7 9.27 -51.77 28.27
N LEU A 8 9.77 -50.57 28.58
CA LEU A 8 9.00 -49.36 28.86
C LEU A 8 8.40 -48.81 27.55
N GLY A 9 7.14 -49.13 27.27
CA GLY A 9 6.38 -48.54 26.16
C GLY A 9 5.85 -47.16 26.55
N VAL A 10 6.47 -46.10 26.01
CA VAL A 10 5.96 -44.73 26.12
C VAL A 10 4.66 -44.63 25.31
N MET A 11 3.52 -44.64 26.00
CA MET A 11 2.20 -44.41 25.42
C MET A 11 2.04 -42.90 25.21
N LEU A 12 2.29 -42.43 23.99
CA LEU A 12 2.04 -41.05 23.60
C LEU A 12 0.52 -40.85 23.44
N LEU A 13 -0.13 -40.33 24.48
CA LEU A 13 -1.55 -39.96 24.47
C LEU A 13 -1.71 -38.69 23.65
N GLY A 14 -2.03 -38.83 22.36
CA GLY A 14 -2.32 -37.71 21.47
C GLY A 14 -3.57 -36.97 21.90
N LEU A 15 -3.41 -35.76 22.43
CA LEU A 15 -4.47 -34.81 22.69
C LEU A 15 -5.06 -34.35 21.35
N ASN A 16 -6.16 -34.97 20.91
CA ASN A 16 -6.95 -34.50 19.78
C ASN A 16 -7.66 -33.19 20.19
N LEU A 17 -6.97 -32.06 20.04
CA LEU A 17 -7.62 -30.75 19.99
C LEU A 17 -8.41 -30.70 18.68
N MET A 18 -9.67 -31.12 18.71
CA MET A 18 -10.59 -30.79 17.63
C MET A 18 -10.77 -29.28 17.67
N ILE A 19 -10.07 -28.59 16.76
CA ILE A 19 -10.40 -27.23 16.36
C ILE A 19 -11.82 -27.33 15.80
N ARG A 20 -12.82 -27.07 16.64
CA ARG A 20 -14.16 -26.81 16.14
C ARG A 20 -14.05 -25.49 15.40
N PRO A 21 -14.29 -25.43 14.08
CA PRO A 21 -14.43 -24.14 13.44
C PRO A 21 -15.52 -23.39 14.21
N LEU A 22 -15.25 -22.13 14.53
CA LEU A 22 -16.25 -21.23 15.08
C LEU A 22 -17.32 -21.09 13.98
N ALA A 23 -18.35 -21.96 14.02
CA ALA A 23 -19.49 -21.83 13.14
C ALA A 23 -20.14 -20.49 13.48
N ALA A 24 -20.33 -19.65 12.48
CA ALA A 24 -21.16 -18.46 12.63
C ALA A 24 -22.52 -18.91 13.21
N ALA A 25 -23.05 -18.15 14.17
CA ALA A 25 -24.36 -18.45 14.72
C ALA A 25 -25.37 -18.49 13.56
N GLU A 26 -26.09 -19.60 13.41
CA GLU A 26 -27.11 -19.71 12.36
C GLU A 26 -28.23 -18.71 12.65
N PRO A 27 -28.73 -17.99 11.62
CA PRO A 27 -29.73 -16.97 11.81
C PRO A 27 -30.99 -17.54 12.44
N GLU A 28 -31.45 -16.83 13.47
CA GLU A 28 -32.67 -17.12 14.19
C GLU A 28 -33.66 -15.97 14.03
N PHE A 29 -34.94 -16.28 13.91
CA PHE A 29 -36.00 -15.28 13.87
C PHE A 29 -37.27 -15.79 14.53
N LEU A 30 -38.00 -14.87 15.14
CA LEU A 30 -39.30 -15.15 15.72
C LEU A 30 -40.33 -15.35 14.59
N PHE A 31 -41.07 -16.45 14.67
CA PHE A 31 -42.14 -16.77 13.73
C PHE A 31 -43.44 -16.99 14.50
N GLU A 32 -44.46 -16.22 14.11
CA GLU A 32 -45.81 -16.30 14.65
C GLU A 32 -46.76 -16.80 13.56
N GLY A 33 -47.76 -17.60 13.96
CA GLY A 33 -48.76 -18.09 13.03
C GLY A 33 -50.06 -18.52 13.68
N GLY A 34 -51.07 -18.71 12.82
CA GLY A 34 -52.39 -19.17 13.20
C GLY A 34 -52.61 -20.64 12.84
N LEU A 35 -53.29 -21.39 13.69
CA LEU A 35 -53.75 -22.75 13.45
C LEU A 35 -55.23 -22.88 13.79
N LEU A 36 -56.01 -23.36 12.82
CA LEU A 36 -57.38 -23.80 13.01
C LEU A 36 -57.42 -25.32 12.94
N ASP A 37 -58.20 -25.94 13.82
CA ASP A 37 -58.48 -27.37 13.83
C ASP A 37 -59.98 -27.58 13.73
N GLY A 38 -60.44 -28.30 12.71
CA GLY A 38 -61.87 -28.44 12.39
C GLY A 38 -62.61 -27.10 12.18
N GLY A 39 -61.90 -26.04 11.78
CA GLY A 39 -62.45 -24.69 11.59
C GLY A 39 -62.57 -23.84 12.87
N SER A 40 -62.17 -24.38 14.03
CA SER A 40 -62.10 -23.64 15.31
C SER A 40 -60.65 -23.32 15.66
N PRO A 41 -60.36 -22.23 16.40
CA PRO A 41 -59.01 -21.94 16.88
C PRO A 41 -58.44 -23.11 17.69
N ALA A 42 -57.31 -23.65 17.26
CA ALA A 42 -56.68 -24.81 17.89
C ALA A 42 -56.16 -24.46 19.29
N THR A 43 -56.26 -25.38 20.25
CA THR A 43 -55.62 -25.23 21.57
C THR A 43 -55.05 -26.58 22.00
N GLY A 44 -53.76 -26.63 22.29
CA GLY A 44 -53.06 -27.87 22.63
C GLY A 44 -51.63 -27.91 22.08
N THR A 45 -51.04 -29.10 22.06
CA THR A 45 -49.70 -29.33 21.52
C THR A 45 -49.80 -29.96 20.13
N TYR A 46 -48.96 -29.50 19.19
CA TYR A 46 -48.94 -29.99 17.80
C TYR A 46 -47.51 -30.32 17.36
N ASP A 47 -47.39 -31.31 16.49
CA ASP A 47 -46.15 -31.54 15.73
C ASP A 47 -46.18 -30.61 14.51
N MET A 48 -45.13 -29.80 14.31
CA MET A 48 -45.03 -28.91 13.16
C MET A 48 -43.71 -29.07 12.41
N ILE A 49 -43.81 -28.93 11.09
CA ILE A 49 -42.69 -28.84 10.15
C ILE A 49 -42.79 -27.48 9.47
N PHE A 50 -41.70 -26.74 9.48
CA PHE A 50 -41.52 -25.47 8.80
C PHE A 50 -40.55 -25.69 7.64
N ALA A 51 -41.01 -25.48 6.41
CA ALA A 51 -40.22 -25.68 5.21
C ALA A 51 -40.05 -24.35 4.46
N LEU A 52 -38.79 -24.01 4.14
CA LEU A 52 -38.48 -22.80 3.38
C LEU A 52 -38.56 -23.04 1.88
N PHE A 53 -39.11 -22.07 1.15
CA PHE A 53 -39.24 -22.07 -0.30
C PHE A 53 -38.80 -20.74 -0.89
N ASN A 54 -38.35 -20.76 -2.14
CA ASN A 54 -38.05 -19.56 -2.92
C ASN A 54 -39.20 -19.15 -3.87
N SER A 55 -40.37 -19.80 -3.74
CA SER A 55 -41.58 -19.51 -4.52
C SER A 55 -42.84 -19.60 -3.64
N GLU A 56 -43.85 -18.81 -4.00
CA GLU A 56 -45.15 -18.76 -3.31
C GLU A 56 -45.93 -20.08 -3.42
N ALA A 57 -45.81 -20.77 -4.54
CA ALA A 57 -46.39 -22.09 -4.79
C ALA A 57 -45.42 -23.00 -5.55
N GLY A 58 -45.61 -24.32 -5.43
CA GLY A 58 -44.74 -25.32 -6.05
C GLY A 58 -43.29 -25.27 -5.53
N GLY A 59 -42.35 -25.78 -6.34
CA GLY A 59 -40.92 -25.77 -6.02
C GLY A 59 -40.49 -26.83 -5.00
N ALA A 60 -39.18 -26.98 -4.84
CA ALA A 60 -38.56 -27.82 -3.82
C ALA A 60 -38.21 -27.00 -2.57
N PRO A 61 -38.28 -27.59 -1.37
CA PRO A 61 -37.89 -26.91 -0.14
C PRO A 61 -36.36 -26.74 -0.06
N HIS A 62 -35.93 -25.61 0.50
CA HIS A 62 -34.51 -25.22 0.67
C HIS A 62 -34.00 -25.43 2.10
N GLY A 63 -34.87 -25.83 3.01
CA GLY A 63 -34.54 -26.09 4.41
C GLY A 63 -35.77 -26.52 5.20
N PHE A 64 -35.54 -27.23 6.30
CA PHE A 64 -36.58 -27.67 7.22
C PHE A 64 -36.20 -27.34 8.66
N PHE A 65 -37.20 -26.96 9.45
CA PHE A 65 -37.15 -26.92 10.90
C PHE A 65 -38.34 -27.70 11.44
N THR A 66 -38.11 -28.62 12.37
CA THR A 66 -39.17 -29.49 12.91
C THR A 66 -39.26 -29.33 14.42
N ASN A 67 -40.49 -29.32 14.95
CA ASN A 67 -40.74 -29.28 16.38
C ASN A 67 -41.97 -30.12 16.71
N SER A 68 -41.79 -31.18 17.50
CA SER A 68 -42.84 -32.12 17.89
C SER A 68 -43.63 -31.71 19.15
N SER A 69 -43.48 -30.47 19.61
CA SER A 69 -44.10 -30.00 20.84
C SER A 69 -44.46 -28.51 20.78
N VAL A 70 -44.99 -28.04 19.65
CA VAL A 70 -45.42 -26.66 19.49
C VAL A 70 -46.67 -26.41 20.33
N GLN A 71 -46.58 -25.46 21.27
CA GLN A 71 -47.75 -25.01 22.04
C GLN A 71 -48.58 -24.07 21.18
N VAL A 72 -49.87 -24.39 21.03
CA VAL A 72 -50.86 -23.56 20.34
C VAL A 72 -51.91 -23.16 21.36
N SER A 73 -52.18 -21.86 21.48
CA SER A 73 -53.17 -21.31 22.40
C SER A 73 -54.11 -20.38 21.67
N ASN A 74 -55.42 -20.69 21.71
CA ASN A 74 -56.46 -19.92 21.03
C ASN A 74 -56.13 -19.64 19.55
N GLY A 75 -55.61 -20.65 18.87
CA GLY A 75 -55.21 -20.61 17.47
C GLY A 75 -53.87 -19.97 17.19
N ASN A 76 -53.16 -19.40 18.17
CA ASN A 76 -51.87 -18.75 17.93
C ASN A 76 -50.70 -19.62 18.42
N TYR A 77 -49.58 -19.56 17.70
CA TYR A 77 -48.30 -20.11 18.13
C TYR A 77 -47.16 -19.15 17.79
N GLU A 78 -46.08 -19.25 18.56
CA GLU A 78 -44.87 -18.46 18.41
C GLU A 78 -43.66 -19.37 18.63
N LEU A 79 -42.67 -19.32 17.74
CA LEU A 79 -41.42 -20.06 17.86
C LEU A 79 -40.24 -19.25 17.36
N LEU A 80 -39.08 -19.46 17.98
CA LEU A 80 -37.82 -19.04 17.40
C LEU A 80 -37.36 -20.10 16.39
N LEU A 81 -37.37 -19.77 15.10
CA LEU A 81 -36.93 -20.66 14.04
C LEU A 81 -35.47 -20.39 13.70
N GLN A 82 -34.69 -21.46 13.58
CA GLN A 82 -33.30 -21.40 13.18
C GLN A 82 -33.09 -22.17 11.89
N PHE A 83 -32.55 -21.53 10.87
CA PHE A 83 -32.22 -22.14 9.58
C PHE A 83 -30.79 -21.82 9.18
N PRO A 84 -30.15 -22.70 8.38
CA PRO A 84 -28.87 -22.38 7.78
C PRO A 84 -28.91 -21.07 7.00
N ALA A 85 -27.91 -20.21 7.14
CA ALA A 85 -27.86 -18.91 6.42
C ALA A 85 -28.03 -19.07 4.90
N ALA A 86 -27.49 -20.15 4.32
CA ALA A 86 -27.64 -20.48 2.91
C ALA A 86 -29.10 -20.70 2.46
N SER A 87 -29.96 -21.24 3.34
CA SER A 87 -31.38 -21.47 3.07
C SER A 87 -32.21 -20.18 3.05
N LEU A 88 -31.67 -19.09 3.60
CA LEU A 88 -32.31 -17.77 3.67
C LEU A 88 -31.73 -16.76 2.66
N ASN A 89 -30.65 -17.11 1.95
CA ASN A 89 -29.97 -16.23 1.00
C ASN A 89 -30.65 -16.19 -0.39
N PHE A 90 -31.97 -15.97 -0.42
CA PHE A 90 -32.75 -15.83 -1.66
C PHE A 90 -33.49 -14.50 -1.67
N THR A 91 -33.72 -13.93 -2.86
CA THR A 91 -34.44 -12.66 -3.03
C THR A 91 -35.82 -12.68 -2.38
N ASN A 92 -36.55 -13.79 -2.54
CA ASN A 92 -37.84 -14.05 -1.93
C ASN A 92 -37.78 -15.36 -1.16
N VAL A 93 -38.23 -15.35 0.09
CA VAL A 93 -38.32 -16.54 0.93
C VAL A 93 -39.73 -16.67 1.46
N TRP A 94 -40.28 -17.86 1.36
CA TRP A 94 -41.61 -18.25 1.82
C TRP A 94 -41.48 -19.40 2.80
N ILE A 95 -42.38 -19.47 3.77
CA ILE A 95 -42.44 -20.55 4.76
C ILE A 95 -43.77 -21.29 4.62
N GLU A 96 -43.67 -22.60 4.43
CA GLU A 96 -44.80 -23.52 4.47
C GLU A 96 -44.82 -24.21 5.83
N VAL A 97 -45.99 -24.24 6.46
CA VAL A 97 -46.18 -24.93 7.74
C VAL A 97 -46.99 -26.19 7.48
N LEU A 98 -46.50 -27.32 7.97
CA LEU A 98 -47.24 -28.56 8.02
C LEU A 98 -47.47 -28.93 9.48
N ALA A 99 -48.72 -29.22 9.85
CA ALA A 99 -49.11 -29.47 11.22
C ALA A 99 -49.91 -30.77 11.34
N ARG A 100 -49.79 -31.43 12.50
CA ARG A 100 -50.68 -32.51 12.95
C ARG A 100 -50.74 -32.50 14.47
N THR A 101 -51.74 -33.17 15.04
CA THR A 101 -51.83 -33.36 16.49
C THR A 101 -50.59 -34.10 17.01
N ASN A 102 -50.14 -33.75 18.21
CA ASN A 102 -48.87 -34.23 18.76
C ASN A 102 -48.82 -35.76 18.85
N GLY A 103 -47.76 -36.37 18.31
CA GLY A 103 -47.57 -37.83 18.32
C GLY A 103 -48.57 -38.63 17.48
N SER A 104 -49.41 -37.97 16.67
CA SER A 104 -50.33 -38.65 15.77
C SER A 104 -49.58 -39.46 14.70
N PRO A 105 -50.04 -40.67 14.35
CA PRO A 105 -49.52 -41.42 13.20
C PRO A 105 -49.99 -40.84 11.86
N ASP A 106 -50.92 -39.89 11.85
CA ASP A 106 -51.46 -39.29 10.64
C ASP A 106 -50.39 -38.50 9.88
N LEU A 107 -50.66 -38.31 8.58
CA LEU A 107 -49.85 -37.44 7.74
C LEU A 107 -50.01 -35.98 8.19
N TYR A 108 -48.94 -35.20 8.02
CA TYR A 108 -49.01 -33.77 8.28
C TYR A 108 -49.97 -33.09 7.28
N THR A 109 -50.79 -32.18 7.79
CA THR A 109 -51.66 -31.32 6.99
C THR A 109 -50.93 -30.03 6.66
N ARG A 110 -50.90 -29.66 5.37
CA ARG A 110 -50.30 -28.40 4.91
C ARG A 110 -51.24 -27.23 5.21
N LEU A 111 -50.70 -26.19 5.84
CA LEU A 111 -51.37 -24.90 6.03
C LEU A 111 -51.08 -24.02 4.81
N SER A 112 -52.12 -23.71 4.03
CA SER A 112 -52.03 -22.85 2.84
C SER A 112 -52.81 -21.55 3.04
N PRO A 113 -52.36 -20.41 2.47
CA PRO A 113 -51.15 -20.24 1.65
C PRO A 113 -49.85 -20.16 2.47
N ARG A 114 -48.69 -20.25 1.80
CA ARG A 114 -47.38 -20.01 2.43
C ARG A 114 -47.28 -18.57 2.91
N SER A 115 -46.52 -18.34 3.98
CA SER A 115 -46.27 -16.99 4.48
C SER A 115 -44.99 -16.42 3.88
N PHE A 116 -45.01 -15.15 3.47
CA PHE A 116 -43.83 -14.48 2.94
C PHE A 116 -42.93 -13.97 4.07
N LEU A 117 -41.63 -14.27 4.03
CA LEU A 117 -40.64 -13.76 4.97
C LEU A 117 -39.98 -12.51 4.38
N ALA A 118 -40.56 -11.34 4.63
CA ALA A 118 -40.14 -10.09 3.99
C ALA A 118 -38.82 -9.52 4.51
N ALA A 119 -38.54 -9.62 5.83
CA ALA A 119 -37.40 -8.94 6.46
C ALA A 119 -36.20 -9.86 6.77
N VAL A 120 -36.46 -11.15 7.03
CA VAL A 120 -35.44 -12.15 7.39
C VAL A 120 -34.37 -12.34 6.30
N PRO A 121 -34.70 -12.39 5.00
CA PRO A 121 -33.68 -12.56 3.96
C PRO A 121 -32.73 -11.35 3.83
N TYR A 122 -33.20 -10.14 4.17
CA TYR A 122 -32.38 -8.94 4.08
C TYR A 122 -31.35 -8.85 5.19
N SER A 123 -31.70 -9.21 6.43
CA SER A 123 -30.74 -9.21 7.55
C SER A 123 -29.63 -10.25 7.35
N VAL A 124 -29.99 -11.43 6.84
CA VAL A 124 -29.02 -12.48 6.51
C VAL A 124 -28.10 -12.03 5.37
N ARG A 125 -28.63 -11.45 4.29
CA ARG A 125 -27.80 -10.91 3.20
C ARG A 125 -26.89 -9.77 3.63
N ALA A 126 -27.34 -8.89 4.52
CA ALA A 126 -26.52 -7.80 5.06
C ALA A 126 -25.37 -8.34 5.92
N ALA A 127 -25.61 -9.39 6.71
CA ALA A 127 -24.56 -10.07 7.46
C ALA A 127 -23.58 -10.85 6.56
N LEU A 128 -24.05 -11.39 5.43
CA LEU A 128 -23.23 -12.11 4.44
C LEU A 128 -22.47 -11.18 3.48
N ALA A 129 -22.84 -9.90 3.39
CA ALA A 129 -22.09 -8.88 2.65
C ALA A 129 -20.84 -8.50 3.46
N ASP A 130 -19.91 -9.45 3.57
CA ASP A 130 -18.70 -9.40 4.40
C ASP A 130 -17.66 -8.46 3.75
N GLY A 131 -17.95 -7.16 3.79
CA GLY A 131 -17.03 -6.10 3.41
C GLY A 131 -16.75 -5.95 1.91
N VAL A 132 -15.65 -5.26 1.64
CA VAL A 132 -15.17 -4.95 0.30
C VAL A 132 -14.31 -6.12 -0.18
N ASN A 133 -14.84 -6.94 -1.09
CA ASN A 133 -14.09 -8.05 -1.67
C ASN A 133 -12.80 -7.55 -2.37
N PRO A 134 -11.71 -8.34 -2.40
CA PRO A 134 -10.53 -8.01 -3.19
C PRO A 134 -10.90 -7.71 -4.65
N GLY A 135 -10.42 -6.58 -5.17
CA GLY A 135 -10.69 -6.14 -6.55
C GLY A 135 -12.07 -5.50 -6.78
N SER A 136 -12.93 -5.37 -5.77
CA SER A 136 -14.23 -4.70 -5.91
C SER A 136 -14.15 -3.17 -5.97
N ILE A 137 -12.98 -2.59 -5.64
CA ILE A 137 -12.70 -1.17 -5.81
C ILE A 137 -11.95 -0.96 -7.13
N GLY A 138 -12.67 -0.50 -8.15
CA GLY A 138 -12.15 -0.11 -9.44
C GLY A 138 -12.15 1.42 -9.62
N THR A 139 -12.15 1.85 -10.88
CA THR A 139 -12.08 3.28 -11.22
C THR A 139 -13.38 4.04 -10.97
N SER A 140 -14.54 3.36 -10.99
CA SER A 140 -15.84 3.99 -10.71
C SER A 140 -16.05 4.26 -9.22
N GLU A 141 -15.41 3.47 -8.36
CA GLU A 141 -15.51 3.56 -6.90
C GLU A 141 -14.54 4.60 -6.32
N LEU A 142 -13.53 5.02 -7.11
CA LEU A 142 -12.54 6.02 -6.74
C LEU A 142 -12.81 7.35 -7.44
N GLN A 143 -13.37 8.31 -6.71
CA GLN A 143 -13.50 9.67 -7.19
C GLN A 143 -12.13 10.37 -7.34
N PRO A 144 -12.01 11.39 -8.21
CA PRO A 144 -10.80 12.21 -8.27
C PRO A 144 -10.39 12.74 -6.89
N GLY A 145 -9.15 12.45 -6.48
CA GLY A 145 -8.61 12.85 -5.17
C GLY A 145 -8.98 11.96 -3.99
N ALA A 146 -9.69 10.84 -4.19
CA ALA A 146 -10.04 9.91 -3.11
C ALA A 146 -8.81 9.31 -2.40
N VAL A 147 -7.70 9.13 -3.13
CA VAL A 147 -6.42 8.64 -2.60
C VAL A 147 -5.51 9.84 -2.31
N THR A 148 -5.61 10.38 -1.09
CA THR A 148 -4.73 11.46 -0.61
C THR A 148 -3.45 10.90 0.02
N THR A 149 -2.49 11.77 0.33
CA THR A 149 -1.24 11.38 1.00
C THR A 149 -1.47 10.66 2.32
N ASP A 150 -2.42 11.14 3.13
CA ASP A 150 -2.73 10.54 4.44
C ASP A 150 -3.43 9.18 4.32
N ARG A 151 -3.99 8.88 3.14
CA ARG A 151 -4.58 7.57 2.82
C ARG A 151 -3.55 6.56 2.32
N LEU A 152 -2.32 7.01 2.03
CA LEU A 152 -1.19 6.16 1.69
C LEU A 152 -0.27 6.02 2.91
N ALA A 153 -0.34 4.87 3.58
CA ALA A 153 0.57 4.58 4.68
C ALA A 153 2.05 4.61 4.23
N ALA A 154 2.97 4.87 5.16
CA ALA A 154 4.40 4.80 4.86
C ALA A 154 4.78 3.41 4.32
N GLY A 155 5.50 3.37 3.20
CA GLY A 155 5.86 2.12 2.52
C GLY A 155 4.71 1.43 1.76
N ALA A 156 3.52 2.04 1.69
CA ALA A 156 2.39 1.46 0.96
C ALA A 156 2.64 1.39 -0.55
N VAL A 157 3.45 2.29 -1.12
CA VAL A 157 3.86 2.28 -2.53
C VAL A 157 5.32 1.86 -2.61
N THR A 158 5.57 0.60 -2.93
CA THR A 158 6.90 0.02 -3.15
C THR A 158 7.29 0.12 -4.64
N LEU A 159 8.55 -0.15 -4.97
CA LEU A 159 9.00 -0.18 -6.37
C LEU A 159 8.18 -1.14 -7.23
N GLU A 160 7.78 -2.29 -6.69
CA GLU A 160 6.90 -3.27 -7.36
C GLU A 160 5.51 -2.71 -7.70
N LYS A 161 5.08 -1.66 -7.00
CA LYS A 161 3.80 -0.98 -7.22
C LYS A 161 3.91 0.24 -8.15
N LEU A 162 5.13 0.65 -8.48
CA LEU A 162 5.38 1.69 -9.47
C LEU A 162 5.47 1.05 -10.84
N ASN A 163 4.77 1.61 -11.82
CA ASN A 163 4.87 1.14 -13.19
C ASN A 163 6.27 1.47 -13.75
N THR A 164 7.10 0.45 -13.94
CA THR A 164 8.43 0.57 -14.56
C THR A 164 8.38 0.46 -16.08
N ALA A 165 7.19 0.33 -16.69
CA ALA A 165 7.07 0.31 -18.14
C ALA A 165 7.62 1.63 -18.72
N GLY A 166 8.62 1.49 -19.61
CA GLY A 166 9.35 2.62 -20.19
C GLY A 166 10.64 3.00 -19.44
N ALA A 167 10.92 2.42 -18.27
CA ALA A 167 12.18 2.60 -17.57
C ALA A 167 13.25 1.63 -18.11
N ALA A 168 14.43 2.16 -18.46
CA ALA A 168 15.62 1.36 -18.74
C ALA A 168 16.41 1.06 -17.45
N GLU A 169 17.28 0.05 -17.49
CA GLU A 169 18.17 -0.27 -16.37
C GLU A 169 19.01 0.95 -15.97
N GLY A 170 19.06 1.27 -14.68
CA GLY A 170 19.79 2.42 -14.14
C GLY A 170 19.06 3.77 -14.22
N GLN A 171 17.83 3.80 -14.74
CA GLN A 171 17.00 5.01 -14.71
C GLN A 171 16.31 5.21 -13.35
N THR A 172 16.04 6.46 -13.00
CA THR A 172 15.26 6.82 -11.81
C THR A 172 14.14 7.80 -12.17
N ILE A 173 13.17 7.96 -11.28
CA ILE A 173 12.13 8.98 -11.43
C ILE A 173 12.74 10.33 -11.07
N VAL A 174 12.79 11.24 -12.03
CA VAL A 174 13.20 12.62 -11.83
C VAL A 174 12.00 13.53 -12.01
N ARG A 175 11.82 14.51 -11.12
CA ARG A 175 10.81 15.56 -11.30
C ARG A 175 11.35 16.65 -12.21
N ARG A 176 10.66 16.92 -13.32
CA ARG A 176 10.91 18.05 -14.22
C ARG A 176 9.67 18.94 -14.28
N GLY A 177 9.79 20.17 -13.78
CA GLY A 177 8.65 21.11 -13.73
C GLY A 177 7.48 20.53 -12.92
N SER A 178 6.34 20.33 -13.59
CA SER A 178 5.14 19.72 -13.01
C SER A 178 5.01 18.21 -13.25
N GLY A 179 5.95 17.57 -13.98
CA GLY A 179 5.91 16.16 -14.36
C GLY A 179 6.91 15.27 -13.61
N LEU A 180 6.73 13.95 -13.78
CA LEU A 180 7.64 12.89 -13.34
C LEU A 180 8.04 12.07 -14.57
N ASP A 181 9.34 11.95 -14.84
CA ASP A 181 9.87 11.21 -15.98
C ASP A 181 10.88 10.15 -15.51
N TRP A 182 10.94 9.01 -16.21
CA TRP A 182 12.03 8.04 -16.07
C TRP A 182 13.22 8.54 -16.86
N GLU A 183 14.29 8.92 -16.17
CA GLU A 183 15.49 9.47 -16.82
C GLU A 183 16.72 8.63 -16.49
N SER A 184 17.56 8.43 -17.50
CA SER A 184 18.97 8.09 -17.26
C SER A 184 19.61 9.31 -16.61
N LEU A 185 20.05 9.17 -15.37
CA LEU A 185 20.78 10.24 -14.74
C LEU A 185 22.16 10.36 -15.42
N SER A 186 22.33 11.36 -16.27
CA SER A 186 23.63 11.71 -16.87
C SER A 186 24.48 12.49 -15.86
N PHE A 187 24.92 11.84 -14.79
CA PHE A 187 25.89 12.41 -13.83
C PHE A 187 27.33 12.11 -14.24
N TRP A 188 28.28 12.90 -13.73
CA TRP A 188 29.69 12.54 -13.79
C TRP A 188 29.99 11.47 -12.74
N SER A 189 30.45 10.30 -13.14
CA SER A 189 30.80 9.20 -12.23
C SER A 189 32.10 9.47 -11.47
N LEU A 190 32.23 8.94 -10.24
CA LEU A 190 33.49 8.95 -9.47
C LEU A 190 34.61 8.15 -10.15
N THR A 191 34.27 7.18 -11.01
CA THR A 191 35.23 6.43 -11.83
C THR A 191 35.45 7.05 -13.21
N GLY A 192 34.83 8.20 -13.49
CA GLY A 192 34.81 8.82 -14.81
C GLY A 192 33.77 8.23 -15.76
N ASN A 193 33.50 8.97 -16.84
CA ASN A 193 32.55 8.61 -17.89
C ASN A 193 33.30 8.31 -19.20
N ALA A 194 32.92 7.22 -19.90
CA ALA A 194 33.39 6.93 -21.25
C ALA A 194 32.47 7.57 -22.31
N GLY A 195 32.97 7.79 -23.54
CA GLY A 195 32.14 8.28 -24.66
C GLY A 195 31.73 9.75 -24.59
N THR A 196 32.41 10.58 -23.78
CA THR A 196 32.11 12.02 -23.64
C THR A 196 32.43 12.80 -24.93
N VAL A 197 31.60 13.80 -25.26
CA VAL A 197 31.84 14.72 -26.38
C VAL A 197 32.12 16.13 -25.84
N PRO A 198 33.30 16.74 -26.11
CA PRO A 198 33.59 18.12 -25.71
C PRO A 198 32.50 19.11 -26.16
N GLY A 199 32.12 20.03 -25.27
CA GLY A 199 31.04 20.99 -25.50
C GLY A 199 29.62 20.44 -25.29
N THR A 200 29.45 19.12 -25.20
CA THR A 200 28.16 18.47 -24.88
C THR A 200 28.18 17.81 -23.51
N SER A 201 29.25 17.06 -23.20
CA SER A 201 29.48 16.40 -21.92
C SER A 201 30.62 17.11 -21.19
N TYR A 202 30.32 17.84 -20.12
CA TYR A 202 31.32 18.58 -19.35
C TYR A 202 30.93 18.71 -17.88
N ILE A 203 31.93 18.90 -17.02
CA ILE A 203 31.74 19.41 -15.66
C ILE A 203 31.90 20.93 -15.75
N GLY A 204 30.84 21.68 -15.48
CA GLY A 204 30.91 23.13 -15.50
C GLY A 204 29.56 23.83 -15.41
N THR A 205 29.61 25.14 -15.56
CA THR A 205 28.47 26.04 -15.67
C THR A 205 28.15 26.28 -17.14
N SER A 206 26.88 26.51 -17.46
CA SER A 206 26.42 26.85 -18.82
C SER A 206 26.27 28.36 -19.04
N ASP A 207 26.40 29.14 -17.96
CA ASP A 207 26.35 30.59 -17.93
C ASP A 207 27.72 31.18 -17.55
N ASN A 208 27.82 32.51 -17.53
CA ASN A 208 29.06 33.22 -17.20
C ASN A 208 29.30 33.30 -15.67
N GLN A 209 29.21 32.16 -14.99
CA GLN A 209 29.44 32.02 -13.55
C GLN A 209 30.72 31.22 -13.27
N PRO A 210 31.49 31.57 -12.23
CA PRO A 210 32.67 30.81 -11.84
C PRO A 210 32.37 29.35 -11.47
N LEU A 211 33.28 28.44 -11.84
CA LEU A 211 33.29 27.05 -11.37
C LEU A 211 34.25 26.91 -10.19
N GLU A 212 33.73 26.52 -9.02
CA GLU A 212 34.50 26.34 -7.79
C GLU A 212 34.66 24.87 -7.42
N PHE A 213 35.90 24.44 -7.18
CA PHE A 213 36.23 23.14 -6.61
C PHE A 213 36.61 23.30 -5.14
N ARG A 214 36.08 22.40 -4.29
CA ARG A 214 36.30 22.40 -2.85
C ARG A 214 36.89 21.08 -2.34
N ALA A 215 37.73 21.18 -1.31
CA ALA A 215 38.14 20.07 -0.47
C ALA A 215 38.01 20.49 1.00
N ASN A 216 37.46 19.62 1.86
CA ASN A 216 37.16 19.96 3.26
C ASN A 216 36.33 21.27 3.42
N ASN A 217 35.36 21.47 2.51
CA ASN A 217 34.56 22.69 2.42
C ASN A 217 35.37 24.00 2.23
N GLN A 218 36.63 23.91 1.80
CA GLN A 218 37.49 25.04 1.45
C GLN A 218 37.66 25.09 -0.07
N ARG A 219 37.64 26.29 -0.65
CA ARG A 219 37.96 26.50 -2.06
C ARG A 219 39.42 26.13 -2.32
N VAL A 220 39.65 25.23 -3.27
CA VAL A 220 41.00 24.81 -3.71
C VAL A 220 41.32 25.23 -5.14
N LEU A 221 40.28 25.45 -5.97
CA LEU A 221 40.40 25.97 -7.33
C LEU A 221 39.13 26.76 -7.68
N LEU A 222 39.31 27.93 -8.28
CA LEU A 222 38.27 28.73 -8.89
C LEU A 222 38.63 29.02 -10.34
N ILE A 223 37.73 28.70 -11.26
CA ILE A 223 37.82 29.06 -12.67
C ILE A 223 36.77 30.13 -12.94
N THR A 224 37.21 31.35 -13.22
CA THR A 224 36.30 32.46 -13.55
C THR A 224 36.28 32.66 -15.07
N PRO A 225 35.14 32.45 -15.75
CA PRO A 225 35.07 32.60 -17.20
C PRO A 225 35.16 34.06 -17.63
N ASP A 226 35.77 34.29 -18.78
CA ASP A 226 35.76 35.56 -19.52
C ASP A 226 35.97 35.27 -21.03
N PRO A 227 35.33 36.01 -21.96
CA PRO A 227 35.48 35.78 -23.40
C PRO A 227 36.93 35.85 -23.92
N PHE A 228 37.80 36.61 -23.26
CA PHE A 228 39.19 36.83 -23.67
C PHE A 228 40.19 35.95 -22.90
N GLY A 229 39.70 35.06 -22.04
CA GLY A 229 40.48 34.05 -21.33
C GLY A 229 40.11 33.95 -19.86
N PRO A 230 39.92 32.74 -19.31
CA PRO A 230 39.51 32.57 -17.93
C PRO A 230 40.63 32.99 -16.96
N ASN A 231 40.23 33.34 -15.74
CA ASN A 231 41.16 33.39 -14.63
C ASN A 231 41.17 32.05 -13.89
N ILE A 232 42.37 31.53 -13.61
CA ILE A 232 42.59 30.30 -12.85
C ILE A 232 43.18 30.67 -11.49
N ILE A 233 42.48 30.35 -10.40
CA ILE A 233 42.90 30.69 -9.04
C ILE A 233 42.93 29.41 -8.20
N ALA A 234 44.10 28.80 -8.07
CA ALA A 234 44.34 27.62 -7.26
C ALA A 234 45.01 27.97 -5.92
N GLY A 235 44.95 27.05 -4.95
CA GLY A 235 45.58 27.21 -3.64
C GLY A 235 44.63 27.79 -2.60
N ALA A 236 45.17 28.54 -1.63
CA ALA A 236 44.41 29.06 -0.51
C ALA A 236 43.35 30.10 -0.95
N PRO A 237 42.22 30.21 -0.21
CA PRO A 237 41.11 31.09 -0.57
C PRO A 237 41.43 32.60 -0.51
N ASP A 238 42.59 32.98 0.02
CA ASP A 238 43.11 34.35 0.04
C ASP A 238 43.95 34.71 -1.20
N ASN A 239 44.17 33.77 -2.13
CA ASN A 239 44.67 34.10 -3.46
C ASN A 239 43.61 34.89 -4.25
N VAL A 240 44.00 36.02 -4.83
CA VAL A 240 43.10 36.96 -5.49
C VAL A 240 43.62 37.34 -6.88
N VAL A 241 42.76 37.24 -7.88
CA VAL A 241 42.91 37.97 -9.14
C VAL A 241 42.03 39.21 -9.02
N SER A 242 42.62 40.40 -9.19
CA SER A 242 41.92 41.67 -9.01
C SER A 242 40.74 41.81 -9.99
N PRO A 243 39.68 42.56 -9.64
CA PRO A 243 38.54 42.76 -10.53
C PRO A 243 38.93 43.30 -11.92
N GLY A 244 38.25 42.77 -12.94
CA GLY A 244 38.45 43.16 -14.34
C GLY A 244 39.75 42.66 -14.96
N ARG A 245 40.51 41.77 -14.29
CA ARG A 245 41.60 41.05 -14.94
C ARG A 245 41.07 39.85 -15.69
N ILE A 246 41.77 39.48 -16.75
CA ILE A 246 41.42 38.36 -17.65
C ILE A 246 42.67 37.51 -17.91
N GLY A 247 42.47 36.26 -18.28
CA GLY A 247 43.53 35.34 -18.71
C GLY A 247 44.64 35.10 -17.69
N SER A 248 44.41 35.36 -16.40
CA SER A 248 45.46 35.32 -15.37
C SER A 248 45.48 34.00 -14.62
N THR A 249 46.65 33.59 -14.14
CA THR A 249 46.82 32.33 -13.42
C THR A 249 47.54 32.51 -12.09
N ILE A 250 46.94 31.98 -11.02
CA ILE A 250 47.61 31.67 -9.76
C ILE A 250 47.58 30.15 -9.61
N SER A 251 48.72 29.49 -9.73
CA SER A 251 48.80 28.02 -9.75
C SER A 251 48.74 27.38 -8.34
N GLY A 252 48.79 28.18 -7.26
CA GLY A 252 48.74 27.70 -5.88
C GLY A 252 49.23 28.72 -4.87
N GLY A 253 49.56 28.26 -3.66
CA GLY A 253 50.16 29.10 -2.61
C GLY A 253 49.14 29.83 -1.71
N LEU A 254 49.63 30.82 -0.95
CA LEU A 254 48.88 31.58 0.06
C LEU A 254 49.01 33.09 -0.17
N GLY A 255 47.91 33.83 -0.14
CA GLY A 255 47.91 35.29 -0.15
C GLY A 255 48.55 35.94 -1.38
N ASN A 256 48.49 35.29 -2.54
CA ASN A 256 49.03 35.83 -3.78
C ASN A 256 48.02 36.76 -4.47
N VAL A 257 48.50 37.87 -5.04
CA VAL A 257 47.65 38.88 -5.70
C VAL A 257 48.10 39.13 -7.14
N VAL A 258 47.22 38.83 -8.09
CA VAL A 258 47.37 39.28 -9.48
C VAL A 258 46.64 40.61 -9.66
N GLY A 259 47.38 41.64 -10.06
CA GLY A 259 46.88 42.98 -10.38
C GLY A 259 46.85 43.31 -11.88
N GLY A 260 47.53 42.52 -12.72
CA GLY A 260 47.55 42.68 -14.19
C GLY A 260 46.79 41.57 -14.92
N SER A 261 46.36 41.82 -16.17
CA SER A 261 45.78 40.77 -17.02
C SER A 261 46.89 39.90 -17.63
N VAL A 262 46.58 38.65 -17.95
CA VAL A 262 47.52 37.66 -18.51
C VAL A 262 48.75 37.44 -17.60
N ALA A 263 48.65 37.83 -16.33
CA ALA A 263 49.73 37.70 -15.36
C ALA A 263 49.72 36.30 -14.74
N THR A 264 50.91 35.81 -14.38
CA THR A 264 51.08 34.49 -13.79
C THR A 264 51.86 34.54 -12.48
N ILE A 265 51.32 33.88 -11.46
CA ILE A 265 52.01 33.54 -10.23
C ILE A 265 52.02 32.02 -10.14
N SER A 266 53.21 31.41 -10.15
CA SER A 266 53.36 29.95 -10.11
C SER A 266 53.07 29.34 -8.73
N GLY A 267 53.01 30.15 -7.67
CA GLY A 267 52.73 29.73 -6.30
C GLY A 267 53.52 30.56 -5.28
N GLY A 268 53.73 30.02 -4.08
CA GLY A 268 54.43 30.69 -2.97
C GLY A 268 53.51 31.50 -2.05
N GLN A 269 54.09 32.34 -1.19
CA GLN A 269 53.34 33.14 -0.22
C GLN A 269 53.52 34.64 -0.49
N GLY A 270 52.42 35.38 -0.57
CA GLY A 270 52.45 36.86 -0.60
C GLY A 270 53.05 37.47 -1.88
N ASN A 271 53.03 36.76 -3.01
CA ASN A 271 53.57 37.29 -4.26
C ASN A 271 52.57 38.24 -4.92
N ALA A 272 53.09 39.23 -5.65
CA ALA A 272 52.29 40.16 -6.45
C ALA A 272 52.76 40.22 -7.91
N ALA A 273 51.81 40.18 -8.85
CA ALA A 273 52.06 40.35 -10.29
C ALA A 273 51.12 41.43 -10.86
N ALA A 274 51.64 42.66 -11.02
CA ALA A 274 50.80 43.84 -11.29
C ALA A 274 50.82 44.33 -12.75
N GLY A 275 51.80 43.93 -13.56
CA GLY A 275 51.90 44.34 -14.97
C GLY A 275 51.12 43.42 -15.92
N LEU A 276 50.83 43.91 -17.14
CA LEU A 276 50.38 43.06 -18.24
C LEU A 276 51.42 41.97 -18.49
N ALA A 277 50.99 40.71 -18.55
CA ALA A 277 51.88 39.56 -18.73
C ALA A 277 53.01 39.48 -17.67
N ALA A 278 52.81 40.05 -16.48
CA ALA A 278 53.82 40.03 -15.43
C ALA A 278 53.97 38.64 -14.80
N LEU A 279 55.20 38.34 -14.40
CA LEU A 279 55.55 37.17 -13.61
C LEU A 279 55.70 37.59 -12.14
N GLY A 280 55.01 36.90 -11.23
CA GLY A 280 55.18 37.10 -9.79
C GLY A 280 56.58 36.71 -9.34
N LYS A 281 57.31 37.63 -8.70
CA LYS A 281 58.66 37.40 -8.19
C LYS A 281 58.62 36.65 -6.86
N LEU A 282 59.32 35.51 -6.76
CA LEU A 282 59.67 34.86 -5.48
C LEU A 282 60.48 35.87 -4.63
N ILE A 283 59.90 36.36 -3.53
CA ILE A 283 60.69 37.02 -2.49
C ILE A 283 61.37 35.88 -1.70
N PRO A 284 62.71 35.77 -1.68
CA PRO A 284 63.36 34.78 -0.84
C PRO A 284 62.99 35.05 0.62
N ALA A 285 62.47 34.04 1.32
CA ALA A 285 62.35 34.10 2.76
C ALA A 285 63.75 34.37 3.33
N ALA A 286 63.91 35.49 4.03
CA ALA A 286 65.08 35.73 4.85
C ALA A 286 65.09 34.62 5.92
N VAL A 287 66.05 33.71 5.83
CA VAL A 287 66.38 32.81 6.91
C VAL A 287 67.08 33.67 7.97
N SER A 288 66.44 33.86 9.12
CA SER A 288 67.11 34.28 10.36
C SER A 288 67.64 33.05 11.08
#